data_AF-A0A176S2T6-F1
#
_entry.id   AF-A0A176S2T6-F1
#
_cell.length_a   1.000
_cell.length_b   1.000
_cell.length_c   1.000
_cell.angle_alpha   90.00
_cell.angle_beta   90.00
_cell.angle_gamma   90.00
#
_symmetry.space_group_name_H-M   'P 1'
#
loop_
_entity.id
_entity.type
_entity.pdbx_description
1 polymer ?
#
loop_
_entity_poly.entity_id
_entity_poly.type
_entity_poly.pdbx_seq_one_letter_code
_entity_poly.pdbx_strand_id
1 'polypeptide(L)'
;MENAINHFGKKLHGGAVGLFYYSGHGVQYAGNNYLIPIGAISSISSAEQLKYKTVNAGYVLGAMANAGNQLNLVILDACRDNPFRGFSRNMQRGLARMQESGAEGTLIAYATSPGNTALDGIGRNSPYTKYLLRFMQAPNLPVELLFKKVRVAVKQETHGKQTPWYEASIEGDFYFVKKGYNRASAFETPLPKDNPLFEGYQFLKAEQWDRAERKFNQASRQMPRSPAPWYWKARLALARGNKHVSLNYLEEVFKRDPKHVQSLALKIKVLLLLGGRNMKKAKQLANSIHHSSPALKQWISCHESRSSLI
;
A
#
# COMPACT_ATOMS: atom_id res chain seq x y z
N MET A 1 9.20 29.48 3.09
CA MET A 1 9.23 28.01 2.94
C MET A 1 10.19 27.37 3.94
N GLU A 2 11.44 27.82 4.03
CA GLU A 2 12.44 27.31 5.01
C GLU A 2 11.95 27.36 6.46
N ASN A 3 11.34 28.47 6.89
CA ASN A 3 10.73 28.56 8.23
C ASN A 3 9.71 27.45 8.50
N ALA A 4 8.91 27.07 7.49
CA ALA A 4 7.93 25.99 7.63
C ALA A 4 8.62 24.62 7.72
N ILE A 5 9.71 24.41 6.98
CA ILE A 5 10.51 23.17 7.05
C ILE A 5 11.23 23.05 8.39
N ASN A 6 11.78 24.15 8.90
CA ASN A 6 12.37 24.20 10.23
C ASN A 6 11.35 23.90 11.32
N HIS A 7 10.17 24.51 11.23
CA HIS A 7 9.09 24.23 12.18
C HIS A 7 8.59 22.80 12.08
N PHE A 8 8.52 22.24 10.87
CA PHE A 8 8.21 20.84 10.62
C PHE A 8 9.26 19.93 11.28
N GLY A 9 10.56 20.14 11.03
CA GLY A 9 11.64 19.37 11.63
C GLY A 9 11.64 19.41 13.16
N LYS A 10 11.37 20.58 13.77
CA LYS A 10 11.26 20.73 15.23
C LYS A 10 10.07 19.99 15.85
N LYS A 11 9.00 19.78 15.08
CA LYS A 11 7.81 19.02 15.50
C LYS A 11 7.97 17.51 15.31
N LEU A 12 8.96 17.08 14.54
CA LEU A 12 9.31 15.67 14.42
C LEU A 12 10.07 15.27 15.69
N HIS A 13 9.71 14.12 16.25
CA HIS A 13 10.27 13.59 17.47
C HIS A 13 10.53 12.09 17.27
N GLY A 14 11.53 11.55 17.99
CA GLY A 14 11.88 10.13 17.89
C GLY A 14 10.66 9.21 18.03
N GLY A 15 10.47 8.33 17.04
CA GLY A 15 9.32 7.42 16.95
C GLY A 15 8.13 7.92 16.12
N ALA A 16 8.16 9.15 15.59
CA ALA A 16 7.13 9.65 14.68
C ALA A 16 7.35 9.15 13.23
N VAL A 17 6.30 9.28 12.40
CA VAL A 17 6.40 9.19 10.94
C VAL A 17 6.43 10.62 10.39
N GLY A 18 7.54 10.99 9.76
CA GLY A 18 7.64 12.26 9.04
C GLY A 18 7.07 12.11 7.64
N LEU A 19 6.11 12.95 7.26
CA LEU A 19 5.65 13.03 5.87
C LEU A 19 5.81 14.45 5.34
N PHE A 20 6.58 14.58 4.27
CA PHE A 20 6.70 15.78 3.48
C PHE A 20 6.08 15.56 2.11
N TYR A 21 5.12 16.40 1.73
CA TYR A 21 4.52 16.41 0.40
C TYR A 21 4.73 17.78 -0.24
N TYR A 22 5.27 17.79 -1.45
CA TYR A 22 5.43 19.00 -2.25
C TYR A 22 4.77 18.84 -3.60
N SER A 23 3.96 19.83 -3.97
CA SER A 23 3.39 19.97 -5.31
C SER A 23 3.73 21.36 -5.85
N GLY A 24 4.26 21.41 -7.06
CA GLY A 24 4.58 22.66 -7.74
C GLY A 24 5.93 22.63 -8.46
N HIS A 25 6.45 23.81 -8.75
CA HIS A 25 7.62 23.94 -9.60
C HIS A 25 8.91 23.51 -8.94
N GLY A 26 9.81 23.08 -9.80
CA GLY A 26 11.12 23.66 -9.70
C GLY A 26 12.09 23.13 -10.70
N VAL A 27 13.34 22.96 -10.30
CA VAL A 27 14.43 22.58 -11.17
C VAL A 27 15.52 21.71 -10.52
N GLN A 28 16.21 20.92 -11.34
CA GLN A 28 17.50 20.32 -10.99
C GLN A 28 18.64 21.25 -11.43
N TYR A 29 19.62 21.46 -10.56
CA TYR A 29 20.85 22.16 -10.90
C TYR A 29 22.04 21.54 -10.15
N ALA A 30 23.13 21.25 -10.87
CA ALA A 30 24.33 20.63 -10.32
C ALA A 30 24.05 19.40 -9.42
N GLY A 31 23.20 18.48 -9.90
CA GLY A 31 22.82 17.25 -9.18
C GLY A 31 21.89 17.44 -7.99
N ASN A 32 21.45 18.68 -7.69
CA ASN A 32 20.58 18.99 -6.56
C ASN A 32 19.17 19.36 -7.04
N ASN A 33 18.18 19.00 -6.24
CA ASN A 33 16.78 19.34 -6.46
C ASN A 33 16.40 20.59 -5.70
N TYR A 34 15.83 21.58 -6.39
CA TYR A 34 15.42 22.86 -5.78
C TYR A 34 13.92 23.07 -5.89
N LEU A 35 13.21 23.18 -4.77
CA LEU A 35 11.78 23.49 -4.66
C LEU A 35 11.59 25.00 -4.76
N ILE A 36 10.73 25.46 -5.67
CA ILE A 36 10.55 26.89 -5.94
C ILE A 36 9.39 27.44 -5.09
N PRO A 37 9.64 28.42 -4.21
CA PRO A 37 8.58 29.13 -3.50
C PRO A 37 7.77 30.04 -4.43
N ILE A 38 6.54 30.34 -4.03
CA ILE A 38 5.72 31.35 -4.69
C ILE A 38 6.45 32.71 -4.65
N GLY A 39 6.46 33.43 -5.77
CA GLY A 39 7.12 34.74 -5.90
C GLY A 39 8.64 34.69 -6.14
N ALA A 40 9.28 33.52 -6.04
CA ALA A 40 10.73 33.42 -6.27
C ALA A 40 11.11 33.54 -7.76
N ILE A 41 10.23 33.08 -8.67
CA ILE A 41 10.54 32.95 -10.10
C ILE A 41 11.01 34.28 -10.73
N SER A 42 10.27 35.37 -10.50
CA SER A 42 10.59 36.69 -11.09
C SER A 42 11.92 37.27 -10.58
N SER A 43 12.36 36.85 -9.41
CA SER A 43 13.59 37.34 -8.79
C SER A 43 14.84 36.57 -9.21
N ILE A 44 14.70 35.41 -9.86
CA ILE A 44 15.83 34.52 -10.19
C ILE A 44 16.28 34.77 -11.63
N SER A 45 17.51 35.27 -11.78
CA SER A 45 18.08 35.64 -13.09
C SER A 45 19.21 34.71 -13.56
N SER A 46 19.70 33.81 -12.70
CA SER A 46 20.74 32.83 -13.05
C SER A 46 20.55 31.51 -12.28
N ALA A 47 21.20 30.44 -12.71
CA ALA A 47 21.08 29.12 -12.08
C ALA A 47 21.73 29.08 -10.68
N GLU A 48 22.78 29.87 -10.47
CA GLU A 48 23.50 29.98 -9.20
C GLU A 48 22.60 30.56 -8.10
N GLN A 49 21.67 31.45 -8.50
CA GLN A 49 20.68 32.05 -7.60
C GLN A 49 19.70 31.04 -6.98
N LEU A 50 19.53 29.86 -7.58
CA LEU A 50 18.68 28.81 -7.03
C LEU A 50 19.13 28.40 -5.63
N LYS A 51 20.44 28.41 -5.36
CA LYS A 51 21.00 28.00 -4.06
C LYS A 51 20.49 28.81 -2.87
N TYR A 52 20.12 30.08 -3.08
CA TYR A 52 19.74 31.01 -2.01
C TYR A 52 18.39 31.70 -2.21
N LYS A 53 17.76 31.55 -3.38
CA LYS A 53 16.39 32.05 -3.66
C LYS A 53 15.34 30.94 -3.69
N THR A 54 15.74 29.69 -3.55
CA THR A 54 14.86 28.52 -3.53
C THR A 54 15.30 27.55 -2.42
N VAL A 55 14.55 26.48 -2.22
CA VAL A 55 14.85 25.51 -1.15
C VAL A 55 15.43 24.24 -1.74
N ASN A 56 16.61 23.82 -1.29
CA ASN A 56 17.16 22.52 -1.65
C ASN A 56 16.31 21.40 -1.03
N ALA A 57 15.83 20.43 -1.81
CA ALA A 57 15.05 19.31 -1.29
C ALA A 57 15.87 18.43 -0.31
N GLY A 58 17.20 18.41 -0.43
CA GLY A 58 18.10 17.81 0.55
C GLY A 58 18.05 18.49 1.92
N TYR A 59 17.68 19.76 2.00
CA TYR A 59 17.44 20.45 3.27
C TYR A 59 16.26 19.83 4.03
N VAL A 60 15.21 19.43 3.31
CA VAL A 60 14.06 18.72 3.89
C VAL A 60 14.49 17.35 4.41
N LEU A 61 15.25 16.59 3.62
CA LEU A 61 15.79 15.29 4.03
C LEU A 61 16.66 15.42 5.29
N GLY A 62 17.56 16.40 5.34
CA GLY A 62 18.39 16.67 6.52
C GLY A 62 17.56 17.03 7.75
N ALA A 63 16.54 17.87 7.59
CA ALA A 63 15.63 18.23 8.68
C ALA A 63 14.86 17.01 9.22
N MET A 64 14.48 16.07 8.35
CA MET A 64 13.79 14.83 8.73
C MET A 64 14.75 13.79 9.35
N ALA A 65 15.97 13.67 8.84
CA ALA A 65 17.00 12.77 9.37
C ALA A 65 17.43 13.18 10.78
N ASN A 66 17.64 14.48 11.01
CA ASN A 66 18.04 15.00 12.32
C ASN A 66 16.99 14.79 13.42
N ALA A 67 15.73 14.55 13.06
CA ALA A 67 14.66 14.34 14.02
C ALA A 67 14.64 12.93 14.65
N GLY A 68 15.39 11.97 14.09
CA GLY A 68 15.46 10.60 14.62
C GLY A 68 14.16 9.79 14.45
N ASN A 69 13.34 10.12 13.45
CA ASN A 69 12.13 9.38 13.13
C ASN A 69 12.46 7.97 12.58
N GLN A 70 11.60 7.00 12.84
CA GLN A 70 11.76 5.64 12.27
C GLN A 70 11.39 5.58 10.78
N LEU A 71 10.57 6.53 10.31
CA LEU A 71 10.11 6.57 8.93
C LEU A 71 9.98 8.02 8.43
N ASN A 72 10.60 8.29 7.30
CA ASN A 72 10.53 9.55 6.57
C ASN A 72 9.97 9.31 5.16
N LEU A 73 8.82 9.88 4.87
CA LEU A 73 8.17 9.83 3.56
C LEU A 73 8.31 11.20 2.88
N VAL A 74 9.04 11.26 1.78
CA VAL A 74 9.20 12.48 0.97
C VAL A 74 8.54 12.26 -0.39
N ILE A 75 7.47 12.99 -0.65
CA ILE A 75 6.66 12.86 -1.86
C ILE A 75 6.77 14.15 -2.68
N LEU A 76 7.32 14.03 -3.88
CA LEU A 76 7.54 15.13 -4.81
C LEU A 76 6.63 14.98 -6.03
N ASP A 77 5.49 15.67 -6.00
CA ASP A 77 4.59 15.87 -7.14
C ASP A 77 4.95 17.15 -7.89
N ALA A 78 6.21 17.20 -8.34
CA ALA A 78 6.76 18.37 -9.00
C ALA A 78 7.01 18.08 -10.49
N CYS A 79 6.20 18.72 -11.32
CA CYS A 79 6.34 18.80 -12.76
C CYS A 79 7.14 20.07 -13.11
N ARG A 80 8.13 19.95 -13.99
CA ARG A 80 9.13 21.01 -14.20
C ARG A 80 9.25 21.31 -15.68
N ASP A 81 8.26 22.02 -16.22
CA ASP A 81 8.58 22.99 -17.26
C ASP A 81 9.51 24.00 -16.59
N ASN A 82 10.74 24.14 -17.10
CA ASN A 82 11.69 25.07 -16.51
C ASN A 82 11.10 26.49 -16.64
N PRO A 83 10.73 27.15 -15.53
CA PRO A 83 10.15 28.50 -15.62
C PRO A 83 11.20 29.53 -16.06
N PHE A 84 12.49 29.16 -16.06
CA PHE A 84 13.61 30.04 -16.34
C PHE A 84 14.15 29.86 -17.76
N ARG A 85 13.43 30.42 -18.74
CA ARG A 85 13.82 30.37 -20.16
C ARG A 85 15.22 30.96 -20.45
N GLY A 86 15.67 31.94 -19.65
CA GLY A 86 16.92 32.68 -19.88
C GLY A 86 18.22 31.91 -19.63
N PHE A 87 18.25 31.00 -18.65
CA PHE A 87 19.45 30.21 -18.30
C PHE A 87 19.20 28.68 -18.32
N SER A 88 18.07 28.25 -18.89
CA SER A 88 17.67 26.85 -18.98
C SER A 88 18.66 25.94 -19.71
N ARG A 89 19.56 26.48 -20.55
CA ARG A 89 20.53 25.69 -21.31
C ARG A 89 21.48 24.89 -20.41
N ASN A 90 21.73 25.36 -19.20
CA ASN A 90 22.61 24.70 -18.22
C ASN A 90 21.85 23.80 -17.22
N MET A 91 20.56 23.58 -17.45
CA MET A 91 19.69 22.88 -16.50
C MET A 91 19.20 21.54 -17.06
N GLN A 92 19.25 20.51 -16.23
CA GLN A 92 18.78 19.17 -16.58
C GLN A 92 17.25 19.10 -16.44
N ARG A 93 16.59 18.35 -17.34
CA ARG A 93 15.14 18.11 -17.27
C ARG A 93 14.80 17.23 -16.07
N GLY A 94 13.63 17.44 -15.48
CA GLY A 94 13.13 16.64 -14.36
C GLY A 94 13.87 16.88 -13.03
N LEU A 95 13.68 15.96 -12.09
CA LEU A 95 14.36 15.94 -10.79
C LEU A 95 15.56 14.99 -10.83
N ALA A 96 16.62 15.36 -10.10
CA ALA A 96 17.73 14.49 -9.78
C ALA A 96 17.24 13.35 -8.88
N ARG A 97 17.88 12.19 -9.01
CA ARG A 97 17.78 11.14 -7.99
C ARG A 97 18.48 11.63 -6.72
N MET A 98 17.73 11.79 -5.64
CA MET A 98 18.31 12.04 -4.32
C MET A 98 18.79 10.71 -3.73
N GLN A 99 20.04 10.68 -3.25
CA GLN A 99 20.55 9.50 -2.54
C GLN A 99 20.06 9.51 -1.11
N GLU A 100 19.76 8.32 -0.59
CA GLU A 100 19.34 8.09 0.80
C GLU A 100 20.53 8.02 1.77
N SER A 101 21.75 8.24 1.26
CA SER A 101 23.03 8.12 1.96
C SER A 101 23.05 8.97 3.24
N GLY A 102 22.63 8.39 4.36
CA GLY A 102 22.62 9.00 5.68
C GLY A 102 21.28 9.01 6.42
N ALA A 103 20.17 8.55 5.82
CA ALA A 103 18.86 8.51 6.48
C ALA A 103 18.19 7.14 6.30
N GLU A 104 18.57 6.18 7.15
CA GLU A 104 17.83 4.92 7.32
C GLU A 104 16.34 5.20 7.56
N GLY A 105 15.46 4.34 7.06
CA GLY A 105 14.02 4.55 7.21
C GLY A 105 13.46 5.68 6.33
N THR A 106 14.02 5.94 5.15
CA THR A 106 13.52 6.97 4.23
C THR A 106 12.92 6.36 2.97
N LEU A 107 11.79 6.89 2.51
CA LEU A 107 11.20 6.60 1.21
C LEU A 107 10.96 7.91 0.47
N ILE A 108 11.54 8.01 -0.74
CA ILE A 108 11.43 9.18 -1.59
C ILE A 108 10.63 8.80 -2.84
N ALA A 109 9.45 9.39 -3.01
CA ALA A 109 8.56 9.13 -4.13
C ALA A 109 8.45 10.34 -5.07
N TYR A 110 8.61 10.09 -6.35
CA TYR A 110 8.58 11.07 -7.43
C TYR A 110 7.35 10.81 -8.32
N ALA A 111 6.62 11.87 -8.68
CA ALA A 111 5.47 11.74 -9.58
C ALA A 111 5.82 11.25 -10.98
N THR A 112 7.07 11.33 -11.39
CA THR A 112 7.60 10.79 -12.64
C THR A 112 9.03 10.30 -12.42
N SER A 113 9.59 9.57 -13.38
CA SER A 113 10.95 9.08 -13.28
C SER A 113 11.96 10.24 -13.33
N PRO A 114 13.12 10.13 -12.67
CA PRO A 114 14.19 11.12 -12.80
C PRO A 114 14.46 11.46 -14.27
N GLY A 115 14.68 12.74 -14.57
CA GLY A 115 14.87 13.20 -15.95
C GLY A 115 13.59 13.48 -16.75
N ASN A 116 12.41 12.99 -16.32
CA ASN A 116 11.14 13.17 -17.03
C ASN A 116 10.22 14.21 -16.36
N THR A 117 9.14 14.56 -17.05
CA THR A 117 8.13 15.54 -16.61
C THR A 117 6.87 14.81 -16.11
N ALA A 118 6.23 15.34 -15.07
CA ALA A 118 4.93 14.87 -14.60
C ALA A 118 3.83 15.78 -15.19
N LEU A 119 2.59 15.31 -15.23
CA LEU A 119 1.46 16.07 -15.79
C LEU A 119 0.67 16.74 -14.66
N ASP A 120 0.23 17.97 -14.87
CA ASP A 120 -0.63 18.70 -13.93
C ASP A 120 -2.06 18.14 -13.88
N GLY A 121 -2.46 17.39 -14.91
CA GLY A 121 -3.80 16.80 -15.04
C GLY A 121 -4.83 17.77 -15.62
N ILE A 122 -6.06 17.28 -15.77
CA ILE A 122 -7.20 18.02 -16.37
C ILE A 122 -8.21 18.45 -15.29
N GLY A 123 -8.04 18.01 -14.04
CA GLY A 123 -8.97 18.25 -12.94
C GLY A 123 -8.31 18.89 -11.73
N ARG A 124 -8.93 18.75 -10.55
CA ARG A 124 -8.44 19.34 -9.29
C ARG A 124 -7.03 18.86 -8.87
N ASN A 125 -6.66 17.63 -9.23
CA ASN A 125 -5.41 17.00 -8.83
C ASN A 125 -4.66 16.50 -10.06
N SER A 126 -3.32 16.47 -9.98
CA SER A 126 -2.48 15.74 -10.93
C SER A 126 -2.87 14.26 -11.00
N PRO A 127 -2.57 13.54 -12.08
CA PRO A 127 -2.79 12.09 -12.15
C PRO A 127 -2.09 11.37 -10.99
N TYR A 128 -0.89 11.83 -10.60
CA TYR A 128 -0.16 11.26 -9.48
C TYR A 128 -0.91 11.44 -8.17
N THR A 129 -1.28 12.67 -7.82
CA THR A 129 -1.99 12.99 -6.58
C THR A 129 -3.37 12.36 -6.51
N LYS A 130 -4.09 12.30 -7.64
CA LYS A 130 -5.37 11.60 -7.78
C LYS A 130 -5.25 10.14 -7.33
N TYR A 131 -4.27 9.40 -7.84
CA TYR A 131 -4.10 7.99 -7.47
C TYR A 131 -3.44 7.80 -6.12
N LEU A 132 -2.53 8.69 -5.71
CA LEU A 132 -1.93 8.69 -4.39
C LEU A 132 -3.02 8.76 -3.30
N LEU A 133 -3.90 9.75 -3.37
CA LEU A 133 -5.01 9.91 -2.42
C LEU A 133 -5.95 8.70 -2.41
N ARG A 134 -6.23 8.12 -3.58
CA ARG A 134 -7.07 6.91 -3.69
C ARG A 134 -6.45 5.74 -2.94
N PHE A 135 -5.16 5.48 -3.12
CA PHE A 135 -4.51 4.32 -2.52
C PHE A 135 -4.07 4.55 -1.07
N MET A 136 -3.84 5.79 -0.64
CA MET A 136 -3.63 6.13 0.78
C MET A 136 -4.84 5.77 1.64
N GLN A 137 -6.05 5.82 1.09
CA GLN A 137 -7.28 5.43 1.79
C GLN A 137 -7.49 3.90 1.82
N ALA A 138 -6.69 3.14 1.08
CA ALA A 138 -6.82 1.69 1.05
C ALA A 138 -6.36 1.11 2.40
N PRO A 139 -7.22 0.37 3.11
CA PRO A 139 -6.84 -0.21 4.39
C PRO A 139 -5.80 -1.30 4.20
N ASN A 140 -4.83 -1.35 5.12
CA ASN A 140 -3.81 -2.40 5.20
C ASN A 140 -3.03 -2.58 3.88
N LEU A 141 -2.79 -1.47 3.17
CA LEU A 141 -1.93 -1.46 1.99
C LEU A 141 -0.53 -0.98 2.38
N PRO A 142 0.53 -1.83 2.29
CA PRO A 142 1.90 -1.43 2.55
C PRO A 142 2.32 -0.29 1.60
N VAL A 143 3.10 0.65 2.11
CA VAL A 143 3.44 1.90 1.41
C VAL A 143 4.16 1.67 0.07
N GLU A 144 5.02 0.67 -0.03
CA GLU A 144 5.72 0.32 -1.27
C GLU A 144 4.74 -0.28 -2.29
N LEU A 145 3.78 -1.09 -1.84
CA LEU A 145 2.74 -1.63 -2.71
C LEU A 145 1.76 -0.53 -3.15
N LEU A 146 1.49 0.45 -2.28
CA LEU A 146 0.76 1.66 -2.62
C LEU A 146 1.47 2.42 -3.74
N PHE A 147 2.76 2.72 -3.63
CA PHE A 147 3.48 3.42 -4.69
C PHE A 147 3.60 2.61 -5.98
N LYS A 148 3.73 1.28 -5.90
CA LYS A 148 3.62 0.39 -7.08
C LYS A 148 2.26 0.52 -7.77
N LYS A 149 1.16 0.57 -7.01
CA LYS A 149 -0.20 0.76 -7.57
C LYS A 149 -0.39 2.15 -8.17
N VAL A 150 0.13 3.20 -7.51
CA VAL A 150 0.15 4.58 -8.06
C VAL A 150 0.88 4.58 -9.40
N ARG A 151 2.08 3.97 -9.47
CA ARG A 151 2.86 3.88 -10.72
C ARG A 151 2.06 3.26 -11.87
N VAL A 152 1.42 2.12 -11.63
CA VAL A 152 0.61 1.44 -12.65
C VAL A 152 -0.55 2.31 -13.11
N ALA A 153 -1.29 2.91 -12.18
CA ALA A 153 -2.48 3.70 -12.49
C ALA A 153 -2.14 5.00 -13.23
N VAL A 154 -1.09 5.71 -12.82
CA VAL A 154 -0.60 6.91 -13.53
C VAL A 154 -0.10 6.55 -14.92
N LYS A 155 0.68 5.48 -15.06
CA LYS A 155 1.17 5.04 -16.38
C LYS A 155 0.01 4.72 -17.32
N GLN A 156 -1.06 4.10 -16.83
CA GLN A 156 -2.26 3.79 -17.60
C GLN A 156 -3.02 5.07 -18.01
N GLU A 157 -3.34 5.96 -17.07
CA GLU A 157 -4.09 7.20 -17.35
C GLU A 157 -3.33 8.14 -18.29
N THR A 158 -2.01 8.16 -18.21
CA THR A 158 -1.16 9.03 -19.03
C THR A 158 -0.68 8.37 -20.33
N HIS A 159 -1.18 7.17 -20.66
CA HIS A 159 -0.77 6.40 -21.83
C HIS A 159 0.75 6.22 -21.94
N GLY A 160 1.41 6.00 -20.80
CA GLY A 160 2.86 5.81 -20.72
C GLY A 160 3.69 7.09 -20.67
N LYS A 161 3.08 8.28 -20.82
CA LYS A 161 3.80 9.57 -20.82
C LYS A 161 4.41 9.92 -19.47
N GLN A 162 3.83 9.43 -18.37
CA GLN A 162 4.32 9.63 -17.01
C GLN A 162 4.49 8.29 -16.31
N THR A 163 5.67 8.06 -15.75
CA THR A 163 5.96 6.83 -14.99
C THR A 163 6.51 7.21 -13.62
N PRO A 164 5.70 7.17 -12.55
CA PRO A 164 6.18 7.43 -11.19
C PRO A 164 7.32 6.51 -10.78
N TRP A 165 8.18 7.02 -9.89
CA TRP A 165 9.35 6.32 -9.38
C TRP A 165 9.48 6.52 -7.87
N TYR A 166 10.08 5.57 -7.16
CA TYR A 166 10.43 5.75 -5.76
C TYR A 166 11.74 5.05 -5.42
N GLU A 167 12.41 5.56 -4.41
CA GLU A 167 13.55 4.95 -3.72
C GLU A 167 13.13 4.67 -2.27
N ALA A 168 13.63 3.59 -1.67
CA ALA A 168 13.32 3.26 -0.29
C ALA A 168 14.47 2.55 0.44
N SER A 169 14.80 3.02 1.64
CA SER A 169 15.68 2.41 2.66
C SER A 169 14.92 1.95 3.91
N ILE A 170 13.61 1.74 3.79
CA ILE A 170 12.75 1.34 4.93
C ILE A 170 12.85 -0.16 5.19
N GLU A 171 12.91 -0.56 6.45
CA GLU A 171 13.08 -1.97 6.85
C GLU A 171 11.75 -2.67 7.22
N GLY A 172 10.67 -1.91 7.43
CA GLY A 172 9.38 -2.43 7.87
C GLY A 172 8.20 -1.82 7.13
N ASP A 173 7.03 -2.46 7.26
CA ASP A 173 5.82 -2.02 6.57
C ASP A 173 5.18 -0.81 7.24
N PHE A 174 4.84 0.19 6.42
CA PHE A 174 3.99 1.30 6.81
C PHE A 174 2.64 1.27 6.08
N TYR A 175 1.59 1.67 6.80
CA TYR A 175 0.21 1.69 6.31
C TYR A 175 -0.42 3.05 6.67
N PHE A 176 -0.90 3.79 5.68
CA PHE A 176 -1.61 5.05 5.92
C PHE A 176 -2.93 4.84 6.66
N VAL A 177 -3.65 3.79 6.28
CA VAL A 177 -4.87 3.35 6.96
C VAL A 177 -4.63 1.95 7.48
N LYS A 178 -4.13 1.87 8.71
CA LYS A 178 -4.15 0.62 9.47
C LYS A 178 -5.54 0.47 10.06
N LYS A 179 -6.46 -0.19 9.33
CA LYS A 179 -7.71 -0.59 9.97
C LYS A 179 -7.33 -1.68 10.96
N GLY A 180 -7.58 -1.38 12.24
CA GLY A 180 -7.41 -2.31 13.34
C GLY A 180 -7.89 -3.66 12.90
N TYR A 181 -6.93 -4.52 12.57
CA TYR A 181 -7.19 -5.91 12.66
C TYR A 181 -7.51 -6.10 14.14
N ASN A 182 -8.76 -6.48 14.45
CA ASN A 182 -8.96 -7.40 15.57
C ASN A 182 -7.77 -8.35 15.52
N ARG A 183 -7.11 -8.62 16.66
CA ARG A 183 -5.88 -9.42 16.83
C ARG A 183 -5.81 -10.77 16.05
N ALA A 184 -6.82 -11.11 15.25
CA ALA A 184 -6.98 -12.16 14.26
C ALA A 184 -6.27 -11.98 12.89
N SER A 185 -5.40 -10.99 12.65
CA SER A 185 -4.65 -10.89 11.37
C SER A 185 -3.14 -10.67 11.54
N ALA A 186 -2.53 -11.54 12.32
CA ALA A 186 -1.09 -11.71 12.33
C ALA A 186 -0.59 -12.50 11.09
N PHE A 187 -0.92 -12.06 9.87
CA PHE A 187 -0.48 -12.75 8.62
C PHE A 187 0.12 -11.85 7.54
N GLU A 188 0.42 -10.58 7.82
CA GLU A 188 1.21 -9.74 6.91
C GLU A 188 2.54 -9.25 7.51
N THR A 189 3.02 -9.87 8.58
CA THR A 189 4.47 -10.11 8.62
C THR A 189 4.72 -11.28 7.67
N PRO A 190 5.80 -11.33 6.85
CA PRO A 190 6.24 -12.61 6.33
C PRO A 190 6.33 -13.54 7.53
N LEU A 191 5.42 -14.49 7.62
CA LEU A 191 5.56 -15.58 8.56
C LEU A 191 6.99 -16.09 8.35
N PRO A 192 7.80 -16.26 9.40
CA PRO A 192 9.15 -16.79 9.27
C PRO A 192 9.13 -17.95 8.28
N LYS A 193 10.13 -18.07 7.39
CA LYS A 193 10.14 -19.13 6.36
C LYS A 193 9.91 -20.53 6.95
N ASP A 194 10.25 -20.70 8.22
CA ASP A 194 10.09 -21.92 9.01
C ASP A 194 8.71 -22.07 9.68
N ASN A 195 7.75 -21.19 9.37
CA ASN A 195 6.39 -21.26 9.90
C ASN A 195 5.56 -22.26 9.09
N PRO A 196 4.97 -23.28 9.72
CA PRO A 196 4.21 -24.31 9.00
C PRO A 196 2.95 -23.78 8.31
N LEU A 197 2.37 -22.65 8.72
CA LEU A 197 1.26 -22.04 7.97
C LEU A 197 1.71 -21.46 6.64
N PHE A 198 2.91 -20.87 6.62
CA PHE A 198 3.49 -20.32 5.39
C PHE A 198 3.83 -21.44 4.42
N GLU A 199 4.58 -22.44 4.88
CA GLU A 199 4.91 -23.61 4.07
C GLU A 199 3.66 -24.33 3.57
N GLY A 200 2.67 -24.52 4.44
CA GLY A 200 1.40 -25.15 4.07
C GLY A 200 0.64 -24.36 3.01
N TYR A 201 0.65 -23.03 3.08
CA TYR A 201 0.06 -22.18 2.04
C TYR A 201 0.78 -22.32 0.70
N GLN A 202 2.11 -22.37 0.69
CA GLN A 202 2.90 -22.55 -0.53
C GLN A 202 2.59 -23.91 -1.18
N PHE A 203 2.50 -24.97 -0.38
CA PHE A 203 2.09 -26.29 -0.88
C PHE A 203 0.64 -26.31 -1.38
N LEU A 204 -0.28 -25.63 -0.71
CA LEU A 204 -1.67 -25.52 -1.17
C LEU A 204 -1.76 -24.82 -2.54
N LYS A 205 -0.99 -23.74 -2.73
CA LYS A 205 -0.95 -23.00 -4.00
C LYS A 205 -0.31 -23.82 -5.13
N ALA A 206 0.65 -24.67 -4.78
CA ALA A 206 1.30 -25.59 -5.71
C ALA A 206 0.52 -26.91 -5.90
N GLU A 207 -0.72 -27.00 -5.39
CA GLU A 207 -1.57 -28.20 -5.46
C GLU A 207 -0.95 -29.47 -4.83
N GLN A 208 0.02 -29.28 -3.93
CA GLN A 208 0.67 -30.36 -3.17
C GLN A 208 -0.14 -30.66 -1.90
N TRP A 209 -1.33 -31.23 -2.06
CA TRP A 209 -2.36 -31.34 -1.02
C TRP A 209 -1.88 -32.03 0.26
N ASP A 210 -1.20 -33.17 0.15
CA ASP A 210 -0.75 -33.93 1.33
C ASP A 210 0.36 -33.21 2.10
N ARG A 211 1.23 -32.48 1.38
CA ARG A 211 2.28 -31.64 2.00
C ARG A 211 1.65 -30.45 2.71
N ALA A 212 0.66 -29.80 2.08
CA ALA A 212 -0.12 -28.73 2.70
C ALA A 212 -0.84 -29.23 3.96
N GLU A 213 -1.46 -30.41 3.91
CA GLU A 213 -2.15 -31.03 5.04
C GLU A 213 -1.20 -31.27 6.22
N ARG A 214 -0.04 -31.88 5.98
CA ARG A 214 0.98 -32.11 7.01
C ARG A 214 1.38 -30.81 7.70
N LYS A 215 1.62 -29.77 6.92
CA LYS A 215 2.00 -28.45 7.43
C LYS A 215 0.86 -27.78 8.21
N PHE A 216 -0.37 -27.82 7.73
CA PHE A 216 -1.50 -27.29 8.51
C PHE A 216 -1.81 -28.10 9.78
N ASN A 217 -1.57 -29.42 9.76
CA ASN A 217 -1.65 -30.26 10.96
C ASN A 217 -0.57 -29.88 11.98
N GLN A 218 0.68 -29.71 11.53
CA GLN A 218 1.77 -29.20 12.36
C GLN A 218 1.42 -27.83 12.97
N ALA A 219 0.95 -26.90 12.14
CA ALA A 219 0.50 -25.58 12.57
C ALA A 219 -0.63 -25.64 13.61
N SER A 220 -1.59 -26.56 13.46
CA SER A 220 -2.71 -26.71 14.41
C SER A 220 -2.26 -27.20 15.79
N ARG A 221 -1.17 -27.99 15.84
CA ARG A 221 -0.56 -28.44 17.10
C ARG A 221 0.26 -27.33 17.76
N GLN A 222 1.01 -26.56 16.97
CA GLN A 222 1.85 -25.46 17.46
C GLN A 222 1.03 -24.23 17.89
N MET A 223 -0.11 -23.97 17.24
CA MET A 223 -0.95 -22.80 17.48
C MET A 223 -2.40 -23.20 17.82
N PRO A 224 -2.64 -23.94 18.92
CA PRO A 224 -3.94 -24.55 19.20
C PRO A 224 -5.06 -23.53 19.49
N ARG A 225 -4.69 -22.34 19.98
CA ARG A 225 -5.61 -21.22 20.24
C ARG A 225 -5.87 -20.33 19.01
N SER A 226 -5.10 -20.51 17.94
CA SER A 226 -5.23 -19.69 16.73
C SER A 226 -6.35 -20.23 15.81
N PRO A 227 -7.21 -19.37 15.25
CA PRO A 227 -8.17 -19.78 14.23
C PRO A 227 -7.50 -20.13 12.89
N ALA A 228 -6.29 -19.65 12.64
CA ALA A 228 -5.67 -19.69 11.32
C ALA A 228 -5.36 -21.09 10.76
N PRO A 229 -4.79 -22.05 11.53
CA PRO A 229 -4.61 -23.41 11.04
C PRO A 229 -5.92 -24.06 10.60
N TRP A 230 -7.00 -23.83 11.35
CA TRP A 230 -8.31 -24.38 11.04
C TRP A 230 -8.94 -23.75 9.80
N TYR A 231 -8.76 -22.44 9.60
CA TYR A 231 -9.16 -21.76 8.37
C TYR A 231 -8.45 -22.34 7.14
N TRP A 232 -7.14 -22.58 7.23
CA TRP A 232 -6.38 -23.16 6.12
C TRP A 232 -6.72 -24.63 5.87
N LYS A 233 -6.97 -25.42 6.93
CA LYS A 233 -7.50 -26.79 6.80
C LYS A 233 -8.88 -26.79 6.13
N ALA A 234 -9.75 -25.83 6.45
CA ALA A 234 -11.04 -25.66 5.76
C ALA A 234 -10.86 -25.39 4.26
N ARG A 235 -9.96 -24.46 3.90
CA ARG A 235 -9.65 -24.17 2.49
C ARG A 235 -9.07 -25.37 1.75
N LEU A 236 -8.17 -26.11 2.38
CA LEU A 236 -7.61 -27.34 1.82
C LEU A 236 -8.69 -28.40 1.59
N ALA A 237 -9.56 -28.62 2.58
CA ALA A 237 -10.68 -29.55 2.45
C ALA A 237 -11.62 -29.14 1.31
N LEU A 238 -11.94 -27.85 1.18
CA LEU A 238 -12.74 -27.34 0.07
C LEU A 238 -12.05 -27.53 -1.28
N ALA A 239 -10.74 -27.28 -1.37
CA ALA A 239 -9.96 -27.50 -2.59
C ALA A 239 -9.95 -28.97 -3.02
N ARG A 240 -9.96 -29.90 -2.06
CA ARG A 240 -10.11 -31.35 -2.29
C ARG A 240 -11.56 -31.80 -2.53
N GLY A 241 -12.52 -30.87 -2.65
CA GLY A 241 -13.93 -31.18 -2.88
C GLY A 241 -14.72 -31.60 -1.63
N ASN A 242 -14.07 -31.67 -0.46
CA ASN A 242 -14.65 -32.15 0.80
C ASN A 242 -15.38 -31.03 1.56
N LYS A 243 -16.55 -30.63 1.03
CA LYS A 243 -17.37 -29.51 1.55
C LYS A 243 -17.78 -29.68 3.03
N HIS A 244 -18.20 -30.87 3.44
CA HIS A 244 -18.57 -31.15 4.84
C HIS A 244 -17.38 -31.05 5.79
N VAL A 245 -16.21 -31.57 5.39
CA VAL A 245 -14.97 -31.44 6.16
C VAL A 245 -14.57 -29.98 6.28
N SER A 246 -14.74 -29.19 5.21
CA SER A 246 -14.52 -27.75 5.26
C SER A 246 -15.44 -27.06 6.28
N LEU A 247 -16.71 -27.46 6.39
CA LEU A 247 -17.61 -26.90 7.41
C LEU A 247 -17.16 -27.27 8.82
N ASN A 248 -16.74 -28.52 9.07
CA ASN A 248 -16.25 -28.94 10.38
C ASN A 248 -15.03 -28.12 10.82
N TYR A 249 -14.08 -27.88 9.91
CA TYR A 249 -12.95 -27.02 10.22
C TYR A 249 -13.34 -25.56 10.44
N LEU A 250 -14.38 -25.06 9.74
CA LEU A 250 -14.90 -23.73 10.01
C LEU A 250 -15.53 -23.62 11.40
N GLU A 251 -16.21 -24.65 11.90
CA GLU A 251 -16.69 -24.67 13.29
C GLU A 251 -15.53 -24.57 14.29
N GLU A 252 -14.39 -25.23 14.01
CA GLU A 252 -13.18 -25.07 14.82
C GLU A 252 -12.62 -23.64 14.78
N VAL A 253 -12.75 -22.92 13.65
CA VAL A 253 -12.43 -21.49 13.60
C VAL A 253 -13.36 -20.71 14.51
N PHE A 254 -14.68 -20.91 14.41
CA PHE A 254 -15.64 -20.11 15.16
C PHE A 254 -15.66 -20.37 16.67
N LYS A 255 -15.23 -21.56 17.12
CA LYS A 255 -14.94 -21.81 18.54
C LYS A 255 -13.85 -20.90 19.11
N ARG A 256 -12.92 -20.45 18.26
CA ARG A 256 -11.75 -19.63 18.65
C ARG A 256 -11.97 -18.15 18.36
N ASP A 257 -12.59 -17.84 17.23
CA ASP A 257 -12.99 -16.50 16.83
C ASP A 257 -14.37 -16.53 16.15
N PRO A 258 -15.45 -16.30 16.92
CA PRO A 258 -16.82 -16.30 16.40
C PRO A 258 -17.07 -15.25 15.31
N LYS A 259 -16.26 -14.17 15.25
CA LYS A 259 -16.43 -13.06 14.32
C LYS A 259 -15.41 -13.11 13.17
N HIS A 260 -14.73 -14.25 12.95
CA HIS A 260 -13.69 -14.39 11.94
C HIS A 260 -14.22 -14.21 10.51
N VAL A 261 -14.01 -13.01 9.94
CA VAL A 261 -14.67 -12.56 8.70
C VAL A 261 -14.35 -13.45 7.49
N GLN A 262 -13.08 -13.87 7.29
CA GLN A 262 -12.76 -14.73 6.14
C GLN A 262 -13.42 -16.11 6.25
N SER A 263 -13.60 -16.62 7.48
CA SER A 263 -14.26 -17.90 7.72
C SER A 263 -15.76 -17.81 7.51
N LEU A 264 -16.37 -16.67 7.86
CA LEU A 264 -17.78 -16.41 7.57
C LEU A 264 -18.04 -16.38 6.05
N ALA A 265 -17.20 -15.66 5.30
CA ALA A 265 -17.28 -15.65 3.84
C ALA A 265 -17.06 -17.04 3.23
N LEU A 266 -16.09 -17.80 3.74
CA LEU A 266 -15.84 -19.17 3.31
C LEU A 266 -17.02 -20.09 3.65
N LYS A 267 -17.63 -19.96 4.83
CA LYS A 267 -18.82 -20.72 5.22
C LYS A 267 -20.00 -20.44 4.30
N ILE A 268 -20.25 -19.17 3.96
CA ILE A 268 -21.28 -18.81 2.96
C ILE A 268 -20.98 -19.51 1.64
N LYS A 269 -19.74 -19.43 1.13
CA LYS A 269 -19.34 -20.10 -0.12
C LYS A 269 -19.58 -21.61 -0.07
N VAL A 270 -19.17 -22.28 1.01
CA VAL A 270 -19.33 -23.73 1.16
C VAL A 270 -20.82 -24.11 1.25
N LEU A 271 -21.63 -23.34 1.97
CA LEU A 271 -23.08 -23.56 2.07
C LEU A 271 -23.78 -23.38 0.72
N LEU A 272 -23.38 -22.38 -0.08
CA LEU A 272 -23.87 -22.20 -1.45
C LEU A 272 -23.50 -23.39 -2.34
N LEU A 273 -22.25 -23.87 -2.24
CA LEU A 273 -21.78 -25.05 -3.00
C LEU A 273 -22.46 -26.37 -2.57
N LEU A 274 -23.03 -26.44 -1.37
CA LEU A 274 -23.82 -27.59 -0.91
C LEU A 274 -25.29 -27.54 -1.39
N GLY A 275 -25.80 -26.37 -1.77
CA GLY A 275 -27.14 -26.21 -2.31
C GLY A 275 -28.29 -26.57 -1.35
N GLY A 276 -29.51 -26.61 -1.90
CA GLY A 276 -30.73 -27.02 -1.20
C GLY A 276 -31.01 -26.24 0.08
N ARG A 277 -31.26 -26.95 1.19
CA ARG A 277 -31.53 -26.35 2.51
C ARG A 277 -30.39 -25.46 3.03
N ASN A 278 -29.18 -25.61 2.52
CA ASN A 278 -28.02 -24.79 2.91
C ASN A 278 -28.04 -23.39 2.29
N MET A 279 -28.77 -23.16 1.19
CA MET A 279 -28.92 -21.82 0.60
C MET A 279 -29.62 -20.86 1.56
N LYS A 280 -30.66 -21.32 2.28
CA LYS A 280 -31.34 -20.49 3.28
C LYS A 280 -30.40 -20.08 4.41
N LYS A 281 -29.55 -21.01 4.88
CA LYS A 281 -28.52 -20.74 5.89
C LYS A 281 -27.46 -19.76 5.36
N ALA A 282 -27.03 -19.91 4.11
CA ALA A 282 -26.07 -19.00 3.48
C ALA A 282 -26.63 -17.57 3.41
N LYS A 283 -27.89 -17.39 2.99
CA LYS A 283 -28.56 -16.09 2.94
C LYS A 283 -28.74 -15.45 4.32
N GLN A 284 -29.18 -16.22 5.31
CA GLN A 284 -29.30 -15.74 6.69
C GLN A 284 -27.95 -15.26 7.24
N LEU A 285 -26.88 -16.02 6.99
CA LEU A 285 -25.53 -15.68 7.43
C LEU A 285 -24.97 -14.46 6.68
N ALA A 286 -25.24 -14.35 5.38
CA ALA A 286 -24.88 -13.17 4.60
C ALA A 286 -25.53 -11.89 5.15
N ASN A 287 -26.82 -11.96 5.48
CA ASN A 287 -27.58 -10.85 6.03
C ASN A 287 -27.12 -10.44 7.43
N SER A 288 -26.65 -11.37 8.27
CA SER A 288 -26.12 -11.01 9.59
C SER A 288 -24.75 -10.31 9.55
N ILE A 289 -24.06 -10.35 8.41
CA ILE A 289 -22.74 -9.73 8.20
C ILE A 289 -22.87 -8.40 7.42
N HIS A 290 -24.09 -7.98 7.06
CA HIS A 290 -24.34 -6.87 6.12
C HIS A 290 -23.78 -5.49 6.53
N HIS A 291 -23.46 -5.29 7.81
CA HIS A 291 -22.83 -4.06 8.32
C HIS A 291 -21.29 -4.05 8.20
N SER A 292 -20.66 -5.13 7.71
CA SER A 292 -19.22 -5.36 7.92
C SER A 292 -18.33 -5.18 6.68
N SER A 293 -18.84 -5.21 5.44
CA SER A 293 -18.00 -4.94 4.24
C SER A 293 -18.78 -4.75 2.92
N PRO A 294 -18.55 -3.65 2.15
CA PRO A 294 -19.08 -3.47 0.80
C PRO A 294 -18.65 -4.55 -0.21
N ALA A 295 -17.45 -5.12 -0.06
CA ALA A 295 -16.94 -6.17 -0.95
C ALA A 295 -17.74 -7.47 -0.83
N LEU A 296 -18.27 -7.77 0.35
CA LEU A 296 -19.12 -8.94 0.56
C LEU A 296 -20.48 -8.77 -0.13
N LYS A 297 -21.04 -7.54 -0.14
CA LYS A 297 -22.29 -7.22 -0.84
C LYS A 297 -22.18 -7.46 -2.34
N GLN A 298 -21.08 -7.00 -2.95
CA GLN A 298 -20.84 -7.16 -4.39
C GLN A 298 -20.62 -8.63 -4.78
N TRP A 299 -19.96 -9.41 -3.92
CA TRP A 299 -19.74 -10.84 -4.14
C TRP A 299 -21.03 -11.68 -4.03
N ILE A 300 -21.88 -11.39 -3.04
CA ILE A 300 -23.20 -12.05 -2.87
C ILE A 300 -24.09 -11.76 -4.09
N SER A 301 -24.19 -10.51 -4.52
CA SER A 301 -24.97 -10.09 -5.70
C SER A 301 -24.51 -10.77 -7.00
N CYS A 302 -23.20 -11.00 -7.17
CA CYS A 302 -22.66 -11.73 -8.31
C CYS A 302 -22.94 -13.25 -8.29
N HIS A 303 -23.22 -13.83 -7.12
CA HIS A 303 -23.58 -15.25 -7.01
C HIS A 303 -25.09 -15.47 -7.07
N GLU A 304 -25.90 -14.52 -6.60
CA GLU A 304 -27.36 -14.56 -6.77
C GLU A 304 -27.78 -14.51 -8.25
N SER A 305 -27.13 -13.67 -9.05
CA SER A 305 -27.35 -13.57 -10.51
C SER A 305 -26.90 -14.80 -11.31
N ARG A 306 -26.01 -15.62 -10.76
CA ARG A 306 -25.59 -16.90 -11.40
C ARG A 306 -26.47 -18.08 -11.01
N SER A 307 -27.23 -17.98 -9.91
CA SER A 307 -28.14 -19.03 -9.45
C SER A 307 -29.54 -18.92 -10.06
N SER A 308 -29.82 -17.87 -10.82
CA SER A 308 -31.06 -17.68 -11.61
C SER A 308 -30.95 -18.16 -13.07
N LEU A 309 -29.87 -18.88 -13.41
CA LEU A 309 -29.61 -19.45 -14.73
C LEU A 309 -29.46 -20.98 -14.70
N ILE A 310 -30.00 -21.65 -13.67
CA ILE A 310 -30.25 -23.09 -13.64
C ILE A 310 -31.70 -23.30 -13.20
#